data_AF-A0A7Z9HV92-F1
#
_entry.id   AF-A0A7Z9HV92-F1
#
_cell.length_a   1.000
_cell.length_b   1.000
_cell.length_c   1.000
_cell.angle_alpha   90.00
_cell.angle_beta   90.00
_cell.angle_gamma   90.00
#
_symmetry.space_group_name_H-M   'P 1'
#
loop_
_entity.id
_entity.type
_entity.pdbx_description
1 polymer ?
#
loop_
_entity_poly.entity_id
_entity_poly.type
_entity_poly.pdbx_seq_one_letter_code
_entity_poly.pdbx_strand_id
1 'polypeptide(L)'
;METRPRLGMYAAFGFHVPFDERMGLIADAGFDCTSLCWEHKNERARELKLAAPGVEHAGKQGVVVAIENTRSDAHLNALFDHIDSKSLGLCYDISHDVLNSEEPGRLLRDHGSRLISTHFADTDGILDRHWLPRRG
;
A
#
# COMPACT_ATOMS: atom_id res chain seq x y z
N MET A 1 25.07 -9.92 -12.62
CA MET A 1 23.88 -9.13 -13.02
C MET A 1 23.71 -8.10 -11.92
N GLU A 2 23.96 -6.82 -12.19
CA GLU A 2 23.81 -5.76 -11.17
C GLU A 2 22.34 -5.65 -10.78
N THR A 3 22.05 -5.82 -9.49
CA THR A 3 20.71 -5.63 -8.94
C THR A 3 20.51 -4.15 -8.69
N ARG A 4 19.81 -3.45 -9.59
CA ARG A 4 19.38 -2.08 -9.33
C ARG A 4 18.29 -2.09 -8.24
N PRO A 5 18.28 -1.12 -7.31
CA PRO A 5 17.19 -0.99 -6.35
C PRO A 5 15.88 -0.69 -7.09
N ARG A 6 14.75 -1.14 -6.54
CA ARG A 6 13.43 -0.73 -7.02
C ARG A 6 13.18 0.71 -6.65
N LEU A 7 12.67 1.49 -7.58
CA LEU A 7 12.21 2.86 -7.31
C LEU A 7 10.70 2.84 -7.06
N GLY A 8 10.27 3.45 -5.96
CA GLY A 8 8.86 3.57 -5.60
C GLY A 8 8.45 5.01 -5.37
N MET A 9 7.17 5.32 -5.60
CA MET A 9 6.56 6.59 -5.23
C MET A 9 5.20 6.39 -4.56
N TYR A 10 4.72 7.41 -3.85
CA TYR A 10 3.34 7.44 -3.36
C TYR A 10 2.40 7.94 -4.46
N ALA A 11 1.26 7.28 -4.68
CA ALA A 11 0.36 7.51 -5.81
C ALA A 11 -0.47 8.82 -5.73
N ALA A 12 -0.03 9.80 -4.95
CA ALA A 12 -0.72 11.08 -4.75
C ALA A 12 -0.22 12.12 -5.76
N PHE A 13 -0.95 12.26 -6.87
CA PHE A 13 -0.62 13.24 -7.92
C PHE A 13 -1.09 14.67 -7.55
N GLY A 14 -1.98 14.81 -6.57
CA GLY A 14 -2.59 16.09 -6.21
C GLY A 14 -3.71 16.53 -7.17
N PHE A 15 -4.02 15.73 -8.20
CA PHE A 15 -5.12 15.93 -9.14
C PHE A 15 -5.70 14.57 -9.58
N HIS A 16 -6.88 14.59 -10.22
CA HIS A 16 -7.52 13.36 -10.67
C HIS A 16 -6.87 12.83 -11.94
N VAL A 17 -6.39 11.58 -11.86
CA VAL A 17 -5.96 10.76 -13.00
C VAL A 17 -6.61 9.39 -12.82
N PRO A 18 -7.27 8.82 -13.86
CA PRO A 18 -7.77 7.45 -13.85
C PRO A 18 -6.68 6.47 -13.43
N PHE A 19 -7.05 5.41 -12.72
CA PHE A 19 -6.08 4.47 -12.14
C PHE A 19 -5.14 3.89 -13.20
N ASP A 20 -5.70 3.43 -14.32
CA ASP A 20 -4.95 2.76 -15.39
C ASP A 20 -3.92 3.69 -16.06
N GLU A 21 -4.33 4.93 -16.32
CA GLU A 21 -3.47 5.99 -16.86
C GLU A 21 -2.38 6.36 -15.86
N ARG A 22 -2.73 6.45 -14.56
CA ARG A 22 -1.77 6.72 -13.49
C ARG A 22 -0.67 5.66 -13.44
N MET A 23 -1.00 4.37 -13.57
CA MET A 23 0.02 3.31 -13.57
C MET A 23 0.98 3.45 -14.76
N GLY A 24 0.47 3.82 -15.93
CA GLY A 24 1.30 4.11 -17.10
C GLY A 24 2.26 5.29 -16.84
N LEU A 25 1.76 6.39 -16.30
CA LEU A 25 2.58 7.57 -15.97
C LEU A 25 3.67 7.25 -14.94
N ILE A 26 3.37 6.43 -13.93
CA ILE A 26 4.34 5.98 -12.93
C ILE A 26 5.43 5.11 -13.57
N ALA A 27 5.05 4.19 -14.45
CA ALA A 27 5.98 3.35 -15.18
C ALA A 27 6.88 4.17 -16.12
N ASP A 28 6.31 5.09 -16.90
CA ASP A 28 7.02 5.97 -17.82
C ASP A 28 8.01 6.89 -17.11
N ALA A 29 7.71 7.29 -15.86
CA ALA A 29 8.62 8.04 -15.00
C ALA A 29 9.77 7.19 -14.42
N GLY A 30 9.77 5.87 -14.65
CA GLY A 30 10.84 4.95 -14.26
C GLY A 30 10.67 4.32 -12.88
N PHE A 31 9.47 4.38 -12.28
CA PHE A 31 9.18 3.71 -11.01
C PHE A 31 8.70 2.27 -11.24
N ASP A 32 9.17 1.36 -10.39
CA ASP A 32 8.85 -0.08 -10.43
C ASP A 32 7.71 -0.45 -9.46
N CYS A 33 7.39 0.44 -8.53
CA CYS A 33 6.30 0.25 -7.58
C CYS A 33 5.64 1.57 -7.17
N THR A 34 4.42 1.46 -6.63
CA THR A 34 3.70 2.57 -6.05
C THR A 34 3.05 2.16 -4.74
N SER A 35 3.03 3.06 -3.76
CA SER A 35 2.24 2.93 -2.54
C SER A 35 0.96 3.76 -2.62
N LEU A 36 -0.13 3.27 -2.04
CA LEU A 36 -1.41 3.98 -1.98
C LEU A 36 -2.34 3.43 -0.89
N CYS A 37 -3.24 4.28 -0.41
CA CYS A 37 -4.41 3.88 0.35
C CYS A 37 -5.50 3.35 -0.59
N TRP A 38 -5.82 2.06 -0.50
CA TRP A 38 -6.96 1.43 -1.20
C TRP A 38 -8.06 1.09 -0.20
N GLU A 39 -8.54 2.11 0.51
CA GLU A 39 -9.62 1.95 1.49
C GLU A 39 -10.54 3.18 1.47
N HIS A 40 -11.82 2.94 1.23
CA HIS A 40 -12.91 3.90 1.39
C HIS A 40 -13.90 3.37 2.43
N LYS A 41 -14.34 4.29 3.31
CA LYS A 41 -15.32 3.94 4.34
C LYS A 41 -16.59 3.39 3.67
N ASN A 42 -16.97 2.18 4.08
CA ASN A 42 -18.18 1.46 3.65
C ASN A 42 -18.19 0.96 2.20
N GLU A 43 -17.04 0.89 1.50
CA GLU A 43 -16.98 0.43 0.10
C GLU A 43 -16.20 -0.88 -0.10
N ARG A 44 -15.88 -1.63 0.97
CA ARG A 44 -15.06 -2.86 0.94
C ARG A 44 -15.39 -3.84 -0.21
N ALA A 45 -16.66 -4.16 -0.42
CA ALA A 45 -17.05 -5.10 -1.49
C ALA A 45 -16.74 -4.55 -2.90
N ARG A 46 -16.91 -3.24 -3.09
CA ARG A 46 -16.57 -2.55 -4.33
C ARG A 46 -15.06 -2.50 -4.52
N GLU A 47 -14.31 -2.22 -3.44
CA GLU A 47 -12.85 -2.19 -3.45
C GLU A 47 -12.25 -3.54 -3.84
N LEU A 48 -12.69 -4.63 -3.22
CA LEU A 48 -12.24 -5.99 -3.57
C LEU A 48 -12.50 -6.29 -5.06
N LYS A 49 -13.67 -5.89 -5.58
CA LYS A 49 -14.03 -6.09 -7.00
C LYS A 49 -13.15 -5.28 -7.96
N LEU A 50 -12.69 -4.09 -7.56
CA LEU A 50 -11.88 -3.20 -8.38
C LEU A 50 -10.38 -3.43 -8.22
N ALA A 51 -9.94 -3.95 -7.08
CA ALA A 51 -8.53 -4.14 -6.77
C ALA A 51 -7.88 -5.18 -7.68
N ALA A 52 -8.54 -6.32 -7.92
CA ALA A 52 -7.99 -7.37 -8.79
C ALA A 52 -7.68 -6.88 -10.22
N PRO A 53 -8.63 -6.27 -10.97
CA PRO A 53 -8.32 -5.75 -12.31
C PRO A 53 -7.31 -4.60 -12.29
N GLY A 54 -7.32 -3.74 -11.27
CA GLY A 54 -6.33 -2.66 -11.12
C GLY A 54 -4.92 -3.20 -10.92
N VAL A 55 -4.74 -4.17 -10.02
CA VAL A 55 -3.45 -4.85 -9.78
C VAL A 55 -2.95 -5.56 -11.03
N GLU A 56 -3.84 -6.22 -11.78
CA GLU A 56 -3.48 -6.87 -13.04
C GLU A 56 -2.97 -5.85 -14.07
N HIS A 57 -3.68 -4.72 -14.21
CA HIS A 57 -3.28 -3.64 -15.12
C HIS A 57 -1.93 -3.03 -14.73
N ALA A 58 -1.72 -2.74 -13.44
CA ALA A 58 -0.43 -2.25 -12.94
C ALA A 58 0.70 -3.23 -13.24
N GLY A 59 0.45 -4.53 -13.06
CA GLY A 59 1.41 -5.58 -13.40
C GLY A 59 1.79 -5.63 -14.88
N LYS A 60 0.84 -5.37 -15.80
CA LYS A 60 1.12 -5.26 -17.24
C LYS A 60 2.02 -4.07 -17.58
N GLN A 61 2.02 -3.04 -16.74
CA GLN A 61 2.91 -1.87 -16.84
C GLN A 61 4.25 -2.07 -16.11
N GLY A 62 4.47 -3.21 -15.45
CA GLY A 62 5.66 -3.47 -14.65
C GLY A 62 5.67 -2.78 -13.29
N VAL A 63 4.51 -2.30 -12.81
CA VAL A 63 4.36 -1.60 -11.53
C VAL A 63 3.76 -2.53 -10.48
N VAL A 64 4.42 -2.64 -9.33
CA VAL A 64 3.87 -3.29 -8.13
C VAL A 64 3.06 -2.29 -7.31
N VAL A 65 1.82 -2.64 -6.97
CA VAL A 65 0.94 -1.84 -6.11
C VAL A 65 1.10 -2.30 -4.66
N ALA A 66 1.59 -1.40 -3.81
CA ALA A 66 1.71 -1.60 -2.37
C ALA A 66 0.52 -0.93 -1.65
N ILE A 67 -0.38 -1.74 -1.09
CA ILE A 67 -1.56 -1.22 -0.38
C ILE A 67 -1.19 -0.93 1.07
N GLU A 68 -1.49 0.28 1.50
CA GLU A 68 -1.27 0.75 2.87
C GLU A 68 -2.26 0.13 3.85
N ASN A 69 -1.78 -0.34 5.01
CA ASN A 69 -2.67 -0.64 6.13
C ASN A 69 -3.17 0.69 6.72
N THR A 70 -4.49 0.89 6.73
CA THR A 70 -5.09 2.09 7.33
C THR A 70 -5.88 1.74 8.58
N ARG A 71 -7.17 1.44 8.49
CA ARG A 71 -8.03 1.31 9.68
C ARG A 71 -8.42 -0.12 10.03
N SER A 72 -8.19 -1.07 9.12
CA SER A 72 -8.67 -2.43 9.29
C SER A 72 -7.74 -3.46 8.65
N ASP A 73 -7.07 -4.24 9.49
CA ASP A 73 -6.26 -5.39 9.07
C ASP A 73 -7.10 -6.40 8.29
N ALA A 74 -8.37 -6.58 8.68
CA ALA A 74 -9.30 -7.48 8.02
C ALA A 74 -9.53 -7.13 6.54
N HIS A 75 -9.54 -5.83 6.21
CA HIS A 75 -9.67 -5.39 4.82
C HIS A 75 -8.45 -5.77 3.98
N LEU A 76 -7.26 -5.53 4.52
CA LEU A 76 -6.00 -5.85 3.86
C LEU A 76 -5.81 -7.37 3.71
N ASN A 77 -6.15 -8.14 4.74
CA ASN A 77 -6.16 -9.61 4.67
C ASN A 77 -7.09 -10.10 3.56
N ALA A 78 -8.31 -9.55 3.47
CA ALA A 78 -9.25 -9.94 2.42
C ALA A 78 -8.72 -9.64 1.01
N LEU A 79 -7.97 -8.54 0.82
CA LEU A 79 -7.32 -8.23 -0.45
C LEU A 79 -6.24 -9.27 -0.79
N PHE A 80 -5.36 -9.60 0.15
CA PHE A 80 -4.30 -10.59 -0.07
C PHE A 80 -4.82 -12.02 -0.26
N ASP A 81 -5.93 -12.38 0.38
CA ASP A 81 -6.59 -13.67 0.21
C ASP A 81 -7.30 -13.77 -1.15
N HIS A 82 -7.85 -12.66 -1.65
CA HIS A 82 -8.61 -12.63 -2.90
C HIS A 82 -7.73 -12.48 -4.15
N ILE A 83 -6.54 -11.88 -4.02
CA ILE A 83 -5.69 -11.51 -5.15
C ILE A 83 -4.33 -12.20 -5.04
N ASP A 84 -4.17 -13.28 -5.78
CA ASP A 84 -2.87 -13.95 -5.96
C ASP A 84 -2.09 -13.32 -7.12
N SER A 85 -1.37 -12.23 -6.83
CA SER A 85 -0.53 -11.52 -7.80
C SER A 85 0.79 -11.05 -7.19
N LYS A 86 1.87 -11.18 -7.97
CA LYS A 86 3.19 -10.60 -7.63
C LYS A 86 3.22 -9.07 -7.77
N SER A 87 2.22 -8.50 -8.41
CA SER A 87 2.05 -7.05 -8.55
C SER A 87 1.24 -6.44 -7.41
N LEU A 88 0.89 -7.22 -6.39
CA LEU A 88 0.26 -6.76 -5.16
C LEU A 88 1.18 -6.99 -3.97
N GLY A 89 1.43 -5.92 -3.21
CA GLY A 89 2.26 -5.93 -2.01
C GLY A 89 1.69 -5.09 -0.88
N LEU A 90 2.43 -5.05 0.21
CA LEU A 90 2.13 -4.31 1.44
C LEU A 90 2.94 -3.01 1.49
N CYS A 91 2.25 -1.89 1.72
CA CYS A 91 2.86 -0.70 2.30
C CYS A 91 2.54 -0.72 3.80
N TYR A 92 3.55 -0.88 4.66
CA TYR A 92 3.32 -0.97 6.10
C TYR A 92 3.52 0.40 6.77
N ASP A 93 2.42 0.97 7.26
CA ASP A 93 2.40 2.18 8.10
C ASP A 93 2.32 1.77 9.58
N ILE A 94 3.36 2.15 10.33
CA ILE A 94 3.51 1.81 11.74
C ILE A 94 2.54 2.60 12.61
N SER A 95 2.29 3.87 12.28
CA SER A 95 1.37 4.72 13.04
C SER A 95 -0.04 4.15 12.96
N HIS A 96 -0.49 3.78 11.76
CA HIS A 96 -1.79 3.15 11.56
C HIS A 96 -1.92 1.81 12.28
N ASP A 97 -0.87 0.99 12.26
CA ASP A 97 -0.88 -0.31 12.94
C ASP A 97 -0.99 -0.15 14.46
N VAL A 98 -0.23 0.77 15.06
CA VAL A 98 -0.34 1.08 16.50
C VAL A 98 -1.71 1.63 16.87
N LEU A 99 -2.32 2.43 16.00
CA LEU A 99 -3.60 3.10 16.28
C LEU A 99 -4.82 2.20 16.06
N ASN A 100 -4.77 1.27 15.11
CA ASN A 100 -5.96 0.56 14.63
C ASN A 100 -5.89 -0.96 14.76
N SER A 101 -4.71 -1.56 14.95
CA SER A 101 -4.59 -3.01 15.09
C SER A 101 -4.83 -3.44 16.54
N GLU A 102 -5.51 -4.58 16.71
CA GLU A 102 -5.64 -5.24 18.01
C GLU A 102 -4.30 -5.84 18.48
N GLU A 103 -3.42 -6.19 17.54
CA GLU A 103 -2.13 -6.83 17.81
C GLU A 103 -1.06 -6.23 16.89
N PRO A 104 -0.45 -5.09 17.28
CA PRO A 104 0.58 -4.44 16.46
C PRO A 104 1.67 -5.40 15.97
N GLY A 105 2.04 -5.23 14.70
CA GLY A 105 3.00 -6.04 13.95
C GLY A 105 2.42 -7.32 13.36
N ARG A 106 1.14 -7.66 13.60
CA ARG A 106 0.51 -8.87 13.05
C ARG A 106 0.54 -8.90 11.52
N LEU A 107 0.21 -7.78 10.86
CA LEU A 107 0.29 -7.67 9.41
C LEU A 107 1.70 -7.92 8.87
N LEU A 108 2.73 -7.43 9.57
CA LEU A 108 4.12 -7.64 9.16
C LEU A 108 4.56 -9.09 9.36
N ARG A 109 4.09 -9.76 10.42
CA ARG A 109 4.35 -11.20 10.65
C ARG A 109 3.67 -12.07 9.59
N ASP A 110 2.41 -11.79 9.28
CA ASP A 110 1.60 -12.61 8.37
C ASP A 110 1.98 -12.36 6.89
N HIS A 111 2.26 -11.10 6.52
CA HIS A 111 2.43 -10.68 5.12
C HIS A 111 3.80 -10.05 4.82
N GLY A 112 4.80 -10.23 5.68
CA GLY A 112 6.13 -9.62 5.51
C GLY A 112 6.84 -10.00 4.19
N SER A 113 6.54 -11.16 3.62
CA SER A 113 7.04 -11.57 2.29
C SER A 113 6.49 -10.71 1.14
N ARG A 114 5.40 -9.98 1.38
CA ARG A 114 4.77 -9.04 0.44
C ARG A 114 5.18 -7.59 0.68
N LEU A 115 6.06 -7.30 1.64
CA LEU A 115 6.46 -5.92 1.96
C LEU A 115 7.21 -5.26 0.79
N ILE A 116 6.70 -4.11 0.34
CA ILE A 116 7.27 -3.32 -0.77
C ILE A 116 7.76 -1.96 -0.27
N SER A 117 7.01 -1.33 0.63
CA SER A 117 7.30 -0.01 1.18
C SER A 117 6.86 0.09 2.63
N THR A 118 7.36 1.10 3.32
CA THR A 118 6.96 1.41 4.70
C THR A 118 6.73 2.91 4.83
N HIS A 119 5.66 3.30 5.51
CA HIS A 119 5.54 4.62 6.09
C HIS A 119 6.06 4.55 7.52
N PHE A 120 7.16 5.25 7.76
CA PHE A 120 7.86 5.26 9.04
C PHE A 120 7.76 6.65 9.65
N ALA A 121 7.00 6.75 10.72
CA ALA A 121 6.87 7.93 11.54
C ALA A 121 6.87 7.51 13.02
N ASP A 122 7.20 8.45 13.89
CA ASP A 122 6.99 8.24 15.31
C ASP A 122 5.51 8.51 15.64
N THR A 123 4.99 7.85 16.67
CA THR A 123 3.56 7.91 17.02
C THR A 123 3.36 7.95 18.54
N ASP A 124 2.42 8.80 18.99
CA ASP A 124 1.99 8.88 20.38
C ASP A 124 0.93 7.82 20.73
N GLY A 125 0.48 7.05 19.73
CA GLY A 125 -0.60 6.08 19.86
C GLY A 125 -1.98 6.72 20.11
N ILE A 126 -2.11 8.04 19.94
CA ILE A 126 -3.35 8.77 20.16
C ILE A 126 -3.97 9.23 18.84
N LEU A 127 -3.16 9.80 17.94
CA LEU A 127 -3.63 10.27 16.64
C LEU A 127 -2.55 10.09 15.57
N ASP A 128 -3.00 9.88 14.33
CA ASP A 128 -2.14 9.91 13.16
C ASP A 128 -1.60 11.33 12.90
N ARG A 129 -0.40 11.61 13.44
CA ARG A 129 0.25 12.93 13.42
C ARG A 129 1.56 12.96 12.65
N HIS A 130 2.13 11.79 12.34
CA HIS A 130 3.45 11.66 11.72
C HIS A 130 4.55 12.44 12.47
N TRP A 131 4.78 12.09 13.75
CA TRP A 131 5.77 12.79 14.55
C TRP A 131 7.18 12.62 13.98
N LEU A 132 8.01 13.65 14.19
CA LEU A 132 9.45 13.54 13.98
C LEU A 132 10.00 12.38 14.84
N PRO A 133 11.07 11.71 14.39
CA PRO A 133 11.70 10.66 15.18
C PRO A 133 11.97 11.10 16.63
N ARG A 134 11.54 10.29 17.59
CA ARG A 134 11.67 10.47 19.06
C ARG A 134 10.77 11.56 19.65
N ARG A 135 9.63 11.85 19.02
CA ARG A 135 8.65 12.86 19.44
C ARG A 135 7.21 12.32 19.55
N GLY A 136 7.00 11.06 19.18
CA GLY A 136 5.77 10.32 19.46
C GLY A 136 5.71 9.89 20.91
#